data_AF-A0A6N4PU05-F1
#
_entry.id   AF-A0A6N4PU05-F1
#
_cell.length_a   1.000
_cell.length_b   1.000
_cell.length_c   1.000
_cell.angle_alpha   90.00
_cell.angle_beta   90.00
_cell.angle_gamma   90.00
#
_symmetry.space_group_name_H-M   'P 1'
#
loop_
_entity.id
_entity.type
_entity.pdbx_description
1 polymer ?
#
loop_
_entity_poly.entity_id
_entity_poly.type
_entity_poly.pdbx_seq_one_letter_code
_entity_poly.pdbx_strand_id
1 'polypeptide(L)'
;MNTKWFYILLVFSALNCSKNNESEKKNFKILRDAFHNGQLSFVQTILLEIKEERELTEEESLFYFKTLFYSGKWKELFLHWTQIHTKTPEMVLLYFKAVLISKESVLVSPEDEKKLLELLPISPEACLLYLKFQKKGTSSKQKKLFLAQGKLFQTHIDRLVNELGELK
;
A
#
# COMPACT_ATOMS: atom_id res chain seq x y z
N MET A 1 -26.79 33.43 -40.73
CA MET A 1 -26.36 33.26 -39.32
C MET A 1 -25.10 32.42 -39.32
N ASN A 2 -23.96 33.04 -39.06
CA ASN A 2 -22.65 32.59 -39.55
C ASN A 2 -22.11 31.39 -38.75
N THR A 3 -22.07 30.22 -39.40
CA THR A 3 -21.46 28.95 -38.98
C THR A 3 -19.98 29.02 -38.60
N LYS A 4 -19.32 30.17 -38.76
CA LYS A 4 -17.90 30.39 -38.45
C LYS A 4 -17.61 30.59 -36.96
N TRP A 5 -18.60 30.94 -36.14
CA TRP A 5 -18.39 31.18 -34.70
C TRP A 5 -18.38 29.89 -33.85
N PHE A 6 -19.01 28.81 -34.33
CA PHE A 6 -19.09 27.55 -33.60
C PHE A 6 -17.73 26.82 -33.53
N TYR A 7 -16.90 26.98 -34.55
CA TYR A 7 -15.57 26.37 -34.61
C TYR A 7 -14.55 27.02 -33.67
N ILE A 8 -14.69 28.32 -33.38
CA ILE A 8 -13.79 29.04 -32.47
C ILE A 8 -14.01 28.58 -31.02
N LEU A 9 -15.26 28.28 -30.64
CA LEU A 9 -15.59 27.83 -29.29
C LEU A 9 -15.11 26.39 -29.01
N LEU A 10 -15.09 25.53 -30.04
CA LEU A 10 -14.62 24.14 -29.94
C LEU A 10 -13.09 24.02 -29.81
N VAL A 11 -12.33 24.97 -30.35
CA VAL A 11 -10.86 24.98 -30.28
C VAL A 11 -10.37 25.42 -28.89
N PHE A 12 -11.10 26.29 -28.18
CA PHE A 12 -10.72 26.69 -26.81
C PHE A 12 -10.98 25.60 -25.76
N SER A 13 -11.93 24.68 -25.99
CA SER A 13 -12.20 23.54 -25.11
C SER A 13 -11.08 22.49 -25.13
N ALA A 14 -10.31 22.40 -26.22
CA ALA A 14 -9.24 21.42 -26.38
C ALA A 14 -7.90 21.86 -25.78
N LEU A 15 -7.70 23.15 -25.53
CA LEU A 15 -6.43 23.71 -25.04
C LEU A 15 -6.28 23.70 -23.51
N ASN A 16 -7.35 23.37 -22.76
CA ASN A 16 -7.30 23.24 -21.30
C ASN A 16 -7.05 21.80 -20.80
N CYS A 17 -6.81 20.85 -21.70
CA CYS A 17 -6.54 19.45 -21.33
C CYS A 17 -5.08 19.10 -21.63
N SER A 18 -4.15 19.38 -20.69
CA SER A 18 -2.92 18.57 -20.48
C SER A 18 -1.89 19.21 -19.52
N LYS A 19 -2.01 20.47 -19.12
CA LYS A 19 -0.98 21.12 -18.28
C LYS A 19 -0.86 20.62 -16.84
N ASN A 20 -1.89 19.96 -16.29
CA ASN A 20 -1.83 19.43 -14.91
C ASN A 20 -0.92 18.20 -14.76
N ASN A 21 -0.79 17.40 -15.82
CA ASN A 21 -0.25 16.04 -15.70
C ASN A 21 1.28 15.98 -15.53
N GLU A 22 2.00 17.01 -15.97
CA GLU A 22 3.47 17.05 -15.90
C GLU A 22 3.97 17.63 -14.56
N SER A 23 3.24 18.61 -14.02
CA SER A 23 3.48 19.17 -12.68
C SER A 23 3.21 18.13 -11.59
N GLU A 24 2.10 17.40 -11.68
CA GLU A 24 1.74 16.33 -10.74
C GLU A 24 2.81 15.22 -10.70
N LYS A 25 3.33 14.79 -11.86
CA LYS A 25 4.42 13.81 -11.93
C LYS A 25 5.72 14.30 -11.29
N LYS A 26 6.05 15.58 -11.46
CA LYS A 26 7.23 16.18 -10.83
C LYS A 26 7.09 16.24 -9.31
N ASN A 27 5.91 16.61 -8.81
CA ASN A 27 5.62 16.68 -7.37
C ASN A 27 5.63 15.28 -6.74
N PHE A 28 5.09 14.28 -7.42
CA PHE A 28 5.13 12.90 -6.96
C PHE A 28 6.56 12.34 -6.85
N LYS A 29 7.43 12.68 -7.81
CA LYS A 29 8.85 12.30 -7.74
C LYS A 29 9.53 12.89 -6.50
N ILE A 30 9.25 14.16 -6.18
CA ILE A 30 9.80 14.82 -4.99
C ILE A 30 9.32 14.12 -3.71
N LEU A 31 8.02 13.82 -3.61
CA LEU A 31 7.44 13.07 -2.49
C LEU A 31 8.10 11.70 -2.31
N ARG A 32 8.25 10.95 -3.40
CA ARG A 32 8.90 9.65 -3.39
C ARG A 32 10.35 9.75 -2.93
N ASP A 33 11.12 10.66 -3.49
CA ASP A 33 12.54 10.79 -3.16
C ASP A 33 12.71 11.25 -1.70
N ALA A 34 11.87 12.16 -1.20
CA ALA A 34 11.84 12.57 0.20
C ALA A 34 11.50 11.40 1.14
N PHE A 35 10.54 10.56 0.78
CA PHE A 35 10.19 9.36 1.55
C PHE A 35 11.39 8.39 1.66
N HIS A 36 12.08 8.11 0.55
CA HIS A 36 13.24 7.21 0.55
C HIS A 36 14.43 7.79 1.33
N ASN A 37 14.55 9.12 1.39
CA ASN A 37 15.54 9.81 2.21
C ASN A 37 15.13 9.93 3.69
N GLY A 38 14.02 9.32 4.12
CA GLY A 38 13.56 9.32 5.51
C GLY A 38 12.97 10.65 5.98
N GLN A 39 12.63 11.57 5.07
CA GLN A 39 12.04 12.88 5.40
C GLN A 39 10.53 12.77 5.65
N LEU A 40 10.13 11.88 6.58
CA LEU A 40 8.74 11.50 6.79
C LEU A 40 7.84 12.66 7.21
N SER A 41 8.34 13.62 8.01
CA SER A 41 7.55 14.80 8.41
C SER A 41 7.21 15.70 7.23
N PHE A 42 8.16 15.90 6.31
CA PHE A 42 7.93 16.67 5.09
C PHE A 42 6.92 15.99 4.17
N VAL A 43 7.07 14.68 3.98
CA VAL A 43 6.13 13.85 3.21
C VAL A 43 4.73 13.92 3.83
N GLN A 44 4.63 13.83 5.15
CA GLN A 44 3.36 13.91 5.87
C GLN A 44 2.70 15.28 5.67
N THR A 45 3.43 16.39 5.81
CA THR A 45 2.90 17.74 5.60
C THR A 45 2.31 17.90 4.20
N ILE A 46 3.07 17.54 3.16
CA ILE A 46 2.60 17.66 1.79
C ILE A 46 1.36 16.80 1.53
N LEU A 47 1.35 15.55 2.01
CA LEU A 47 0.20 14.66 1.79
C LEU A 47 -1.05 15.13 2.55
N LEU A 48 -0.89 15.82 3.69
CA LEU A 48 -2.00 16.45 4.40
C LEU A 48 -2.53 17.67 3.64
N GLU A 49 -1.65 18.53 3.14
CA GLU A 49 -2.04 19.68 2.29
C GLU A 49 -2.81 19.19 1.06
N ILE A 50 -2.33 18.15 0.38
CA ILE A 50 -3.04 17.54 -0.75
C ILE A 50 -4.41 16.99 -0.31
N LYS A 51 -4.52 16.34 0.85
CA LYS A 51 -5.80 15.84 1.39
C LYS A 51 -6.82 16.94 1.68
N GLU A 52 -6.36 18.16 2.01
CA GLU A 52 -7.24 19.31 2.22
C GLU A 52 -7.77 19.87 0.88
N GLU A 53 -6.99 19.74 -0.19
CA GLU A 53 -7.35 20.23 -1.52
C GLU A 53 -8.14 19.21 -2.35
N ARG A 54 -7.79 17.93 -2.27
CA ARG A 54 -8.39 16.83 -3.05
C ARG A 54 -8.22 15.46 -2.39
N GLU A 55 -8.90 14.46 -2.92
CA GLU A 55 -8.63 13.07 -2.53
C GLU A 55 -7.24 12.62 -3.00
N LEU A 56 -6.59 11.78 -2.18
CA LEU A 56 -5.31 11.16 -2.54
C LEU A 56 -5.52 10.11 -3.64
N THR A 57 -4.59 10.07 -4.60
CA THR A 57 -4.48 8.94 -5.53
C THR A 57 -4.09 7.67 -4.77
N GLU A 58 -4.23 6.50 -5.41
CA GLU A 58 -3.89 5.21 -4.77
C GLU A 58 -2.41 5.16 -4.33
N GLU A 59 -1.50 5.68 -5.16
CA GLU A 59 -0.07 5.74 -4.84
C GLU A 59 0.22 6.71 -3.68
N GLU A 60 -0.38 7.90 -3.69
CA GLU A 60 -0.24 8.86 -2.59
C GLU A 60 -0.83 8.32 -1.29
N SER A 61 -1.96 7.61 -1.36
CA SER A 61 -2.56 6.95 -0.22
C SER A 61 -1.65 5.86 0.36
N LEU A 62 -0.95 5.10 -0.49
CA LEU A 62 0.08 4.16 -0.07
C LEU A 62 1.24 4.87 0.64
N PHE A 63 1.77 5.96 0.07
CA PHE A 63 2.83 6.74 0.71
C PHE A 63 2.38 7.33 2.04
N TYR A 64 1.16 7.83 2.12
CA TYR A 64 0.60 8.37 3.36
C TYR A 64 0.49 7.28 4.42
N PHE A 65 -0.05 6.10 4.06
CA PHE A 65 -0.17 4.96 4.96
C PHE A 65 1.20 4.50 5.49
N LYS A 66 2.20 4.38 4.60
CA LYS A 66 3.59 4.06 4.96
C LYS A 66 4.20 5.11 5.87
N THR A 67 3.98 6.39 5.57
CA THR A 67 4.50 7.51 6.37
C THR A 67 3.95 7.47 7.79
N LEU A 68 2.65 7.23 7.96
CA LEU A 68 2.04 7.06 9.28
C LEU A 68 2.62 5.87 10.03
N PHE A 69 2.83 4.75 9.34
CA PHE A 69 3.41 3.54 9.91
C PHE A 69 4.83 3.78 10.43
N TYR A 70 5.72 4.30 9.59
CA TYR A 70 7.12 4.52 9.97
C TYR A 70 7.29 5.67 10.98
N SER A 71 6.33 6.59 11.05
CA SER A 71 6.32 7.67 12.06
C SER A 71 5.67 7.27 13.38
N GLY A 72 5.16 6.03 13.51
CA GLY A 72 4.50 5.56 14.72
C GLY A 72 3.15 6.23 15.04
N LYS A 73 2.48 6.79 14.04
CA LYS A 73 1.20 7.50 14.16
C LYS A 73 0.02 6.53 14.09
N TRP A 74 -0.12 5.70 15.12
CA TRP A 74 -1.03 4.54 15.12
C TRP A 74 -2.51 4.91 15.02
N LYS A 75 -2.97 5.89 15.81
CA LYS A 75 -4.36 6.34 15.77
C LYS A 75 -4.77 6.82 14.39
N GLU A 76 -3.93 7.67 13.80
CA GLU A 76 -4.13 8.22 12.46
C GLU A 76 -4.06 7.12 11.39
N LEU A 77 -3.18 6.13 11.56
CA LEU A 77 -3.07 4.99 10.67
C LEU A 77 -4.36 4.14 10.69
N PHE A 78 -4.87 3.81 11.87
CA PHE A 78 -6.10 3.01 11.99
C PHE A 78 -7.33 3.78 11.53
N LEU A 79 -7.37 5.11 11.71
CA LEU A 79 -8.41 5.95 11.14
C LEU A 79 -8.32 5.99 9.60
N HIS A 80 -7.13 6.16 9.03
CA HIS A 80 -6.96 6.18 7.57
C HIS A 80 -7.29 4.81 6.96
N TRP A 81 -6.97 3.70 7.65
CA TRP A 81 -7.32 2.34 7.22
C TRP A 81 -8.81 2.15 6.93
N THR A 82 -9.69 2.73 7.75
CA THR A 82 -11.15 2.60 7.56
C THR A 82 -11.67 3.45 6.40
N GLN A 83 -10.94 4.50 6.02
CA GLN A 83 -11.30 5.42 4.94
C GLN A 83 -10.86 4.93 3.56
N ILE A 84 -9.82 4.09 3.49
CA ILE A 84 -9.29 3.58 2.22
C ILE A 84 -10.21 2.49 1.64
N HIS A 85 -10.66 2.68 0.41
CA HIS A 85 -11.41 1.68 -0.35
C HIS A 85 -10.50 0.56 -0.88
N THR A 86 -9.46 0.91 -1.64
CA THR A 86 -8.51 -0.05 -2.23
C THR A 86 -7.35 -0.34 -1.27
N LYS A 87 -7.30 -1.55 -0.71
CA LYS A 87 -6.23 -1.98 0.21
C LYS A 87 -5.24 -2.88 -0.52
N THR A 88 -4.04 -2.38 -0.77
CA THR A 88 -2.99 -3.18 -1.43
C THR A 88 -2.44 -4.26 -0.48
N PRO A 89 -1.82 -5.34 -0.99
CA PRO A 89 -1.16 -6.34 -0.16
C PRO A 89 -0.18 -5.73 0.85
N GLU A 90 0.61 -4.73 0.43
CA GLU A 90 1.55 -4.03 1.30
C GLU A 90 0.84 -3.31 2.46
N MET A 91 -0.26 -2.60 2.19
CA MET A 91 -1.05 -1.94 3.23
C MET A 91 -1.61 -2.94 4.24
N VAL A 92 -2.11 -4.10 3.78
CA VAL A 92 -2.63 -5.15 4.66
C VAL A 92 -1.53 -5.65 5.61
N LEU A 93 -0.33 -5.94 5.09
CA LEU A 93 0.80 -6.38 5.90
C LEU A 93 1.20 -5.30 6.93
N LEU A 94 1.26 -4.04 6.52
CA LEU A 94 1.57 -2.92 7.41
C LEU A 94 0.48 -2.69 8.48
N TYR A 95 -0.80 -2.83 8.13
CA TYR A 95 -1.90 -2.75 9.08
C TYR A 95 -1.79 -3.82 10.17
N PHE A 96 -1.59 -5.08 9.81
CA PHE A 96 -1.45 -6.15 10.80
C PHE A 96 -0.16 -6.03 11.62
N LYS A 97 0.93 -5.53 11.05
CA LYS A 97 2.12 -5.14 11.83
C LYS A 97 1.76 -4.06 12.85
N ALA A 98 1.03 -3.02 12.45
CA ALA A 98 0.59 -1.94 13.33
C ALA A 98 -0.26 -2.47 14.48
N VAL A 99 -1.24 -3.35 14.20
CA VAL A 99 -2.08 -4.00 15.23
C VAL A 99 -1.22 -4.75 16.27
N LEU A 100 -0.15 -5.41 15.84
CA LEU A 100 0.73 -6.15 16.74
C LEU A 100 1.65 -5.25 17.59
N ILE A 101 2.12 -4.13 17.03
CA ILE A 101 3.15 -3.29 17.67
C ILE A 101 2.59 -2.07 18.41
N SER A 102 1.42 -1.55 18.03
CA SER A 102 0.87 -0.29 18.56
C SER A 102 0.47 -0.37 20.02
N LYS A 103 0.20 -1.59 20.53
CA LYS A 103 -0.42 -1.85 21.84
C LYS A 103 -1.81 -1.21 22.01
N GLU A 104 -2.39 -0.65 20.95
CA GLU A 104 -3.74 -0.10 20.97
C GLU A 104 -4.78 -1.23 20.93
N SER A 105 -5.91 -1.03 21.60
CA SER A 105 -7.04 -1.97 21.55
C SER A 105 -7.79 -1.82 20.23
N VAL A 106 -7.24 -2.38 19.16
CA VAL A 106 -7.86 -2.39 17.83
C VAL A 106 -8.68 -3.66 17.67
N LEU A 107 -9.98 -3.49 17.37
CA LEU A 107 -10.84 -4.60 16.96
C LEU A 107 -10.68 -4.80 15.46
N VAL A 108 -10.05 -5.90 15.06
CA VAL A 108 -9.90 -6.28 13.66
C VAL A 108 -11.21 -6.91 13.19
N SER A 109 -11.76 -6.40 12.08
CA SER A 109 -12.97 -6.94 11.47
C SER A 109 -12.71 -8.30 10.79
N PRO A 110 -13.72 -9.19 10.67
CA PRO A 110 -13.60 -10.42 9.89
C PRO A 110 -13.19 -10.17 8.43
N GLU A 111 -13.65 -9.07 7.84
CA GLU A 111 -13.31 -8.65 6.48
C GLU A 111 -11.82 -8.29 6.34
N ASP A 112 -11.24 -7.64 7.34
CA ASP A 112 -9.81 -7.32 7.36
C ASP A 112 -8.95 -8.55 7.63
N GLU A 113 -9.41 -9.46 8.49
CA GLU A 113 -8.77 -10.76 8.68
C GLU A 113 -8.76 -11.58 7.38
N LYS A 114 -9.86 -11.58 6.63
CA LYS A 114 -9.95 -12.26 5.34
C LYS A 114 -8.89 -11.75 4.35
N LYS A 115 -8.63 -10.44 4.30
CA LYS A 115 -7.57 -9.87 3.45
C LYS A 115 -6.18 -10.41 3.81
N LEU A 116 -5.89 -10.63 5.09
CA LEU A 116 -4.64 -11.28 5.51
C LEU A 116 -4.59 -12.75 5.11
N LEU A 117 -5.71 -13.47 5.24
CA LEU A 117 -5.82 -14.87 4.82
C LEU A 117 -5.55 -15.06 3.33
N GLU A 118 -6.01 -14.14 2.49
CA GLU A 118 -5.78 -14.13 1.04
C GLU A 118 -4.31 -13.99 0.67
N LEU A 119 -3.48 -13.39 1.54
CA LEU A 119 -2.04 -13.23 1.32
C LEU A 119 -1.20 -14.43 1.77
N LEU A 120 -1.75 -15.34 2.58
CA LEU A 120 -1.01 -16.51 3.08
C LEU A 120 -0.37 -17.37 1.99
N PRO A 121 -1.02 -17.63 0.82
CA PRO A 121 -0.43 -18.47 -0.22
C PRO A 121 0.76 -17.85 -0.94
N ILE A 122 0.93 -16.52 -0.85
CA ILE A 122 1.91 -15.77 -1.66
C ILE A 122 2.92 -14.98 -0.82
N SER A 123 2.72 -14.92 0.51
CA SER A 123 3.57 -14.15 1.41
C SER A 123 3.89 -14.94 2.68
N PRO A 124 5.17 -15.37 2.86
CA PRO A 124 5.65 -15.92 4.12
C PRO A 124 5.47 -14.94 5.30
N GLU A 125 5.55 -13.64 5.01
CA GLU A 125 5.31 -12.59 6.00
C GLU A 125 3.86 -12.59 6.49
N ALA A 126 2.89 -12.71 5.58
CA ALA A 126 1.48 -12.84 5.95
C ALA A 126 1.24 -14.04 6.87
N CYS A 127 1.91 -15.17 6.59
CA CYS A 127 1.85 -16.34 7.47
C CYS A 127 2.33 -16.00 8.88
N LEU A 128 3.50 -15.37 9.02
CA LEU A 128 4.03 -15.01 10.34
C LEU A 128 3.11 -14.03 11.07
N LEU A 129 2.56 -13.03 10.37
CA LEU A 129 1.63 -12.07 10.95
C LEU A 129 0.37 -12.75 11.45
N TYR A 130 -0.23 -13.64 10.65
CA TYR A 130 -1.42 -14.39 11.04
C TYR A 130 -1.19 -15.27 12.26
N LEU A 131 -0.04 -15.95 12.34
CA LEU A 131 0.33 -16.75 13.50
C LEU A 131 0.46 -15.90 14.77
N LYS A 132 1.13 -14.75 14.68
CA LYS A 132 1.29 -13.82 15.82
C LYS A 132 -0.03 -13.19 16.24
N PHE A 133 -0.86 -12.81 15.28
CA PHE A 133 -2.16 -12.20 15.50
C PHE A 133 -3.11 -13.14 16.25
N GLN A 134 -3.13 -14.43 15.90
CA GLN A 134 -4.03 -15.42 16.49
C GLN A 134 -3.74 -15.74 17.98
N LYS A 135 -2.62 -15.26 18.56
CA LYS A 135 -2.23 -15.29 19.99
C LYS A 135 -2.38 -16.59 20.80
N LYS A 136 -2.89 -17.67 20.21
CA LYS A 136 -2.93 -19.02 20.79
C LYS A 136 -1.67 -19.74 20.36
N GLY A 137 -1.04 -20.46 21.29
CA GLY A 137 0.12 -21.31 21.03
C GLY A 137 -0.05 -22.01 19.68
N THR A 138 0.95 -21.86 18.81
CA THR A 138 0.88 -22.14 17.38
C THR A 138 0.30 -23.54 17.17
N SER A 139 -0.93 -23.63 16.64
CA SER A 139 -1.57 -24.94 16.45
C SER A 139 -0.75 -25.79 15.45
N SER A 140 -0.79 -27.12 15.58
CA SER A 140 -0.02 -27.99 14.67
C SER A 140 -0.41 -27.78 13.19
N LYS A 141 -1.67 -27.40 12.92
CA LYS A 141 -2.18 -27.06 11.58
C LYS A 141 -1.54 -25.78 11.03
N GLN A 142 -1.40 -24.76 11.87
CA GLN A 142 -0.71 -23.50 11.56
C GLN A 142 0.78 -23.71 11.27
N LYS A 143 1.46 -24.56 12.06
CA LYS A 143 2.86 -24.95 11.81
C LYS A 143 3.00 -25.71 10.48
N LYS A 144 2.04 -26.59 10.15
CA LYS A 144 2.00 -27.31 8.86
C LYS A 144 1.82 -26.36 7.68
N LEU A 145 0.95 -25.36 7.79
CA LEU A 145 0.78 -24.33 6.76
C LEU A 145 2.09 -23.57 6.53
N PHE A 146 2.75 -23.14 7.60
CA PHE A 146 4.04 -22.44 7.48
C PHE A 146 5.12 -23.31 6.82
N LEU A 147 5.24 -24.58 7.21
CA LEU A 147 6.19 -25.51 6.60
C LEU A 147 5.87 -25.80 5.12
N ALA A 148 4.59 -25.94 4.77
CA ALA A 148 4.17 -26.13 3.40
C ALA A 148 4.51 -24.90 2.53
N GLN A 149 4.30 -23.70 3.07
CA GLN A 149 4.68 -22.46 2.37
C GLN A 149 6.19 -22.28 2.26
N GLY A 150 6.95 -22.63 3.31
CA GLY A 150 8.41 -22.64 3.23
C GLY A 150 8.92 -23.57 2.11
N LYS A 151 8.30 -24.74 1.92
CA LYS A 151 8.62 -25.65 0.81
C LYS A 151 8.21 -25.09 -0.56
N LEU A 152 7.06 -24.45 -0.66
CA LEU A 152 6.62 -23.79 -1.89
C LEU A 152 7.59 -22.67 -2.29
N PHE A 153 7.98 -21.84 -1.32
CA PHE A 153 8.94 -20.76 -1.54
C PHE A 153 10.31 -21.31 -1.98
N GLN A 154 10.82 -22.36 -1.31
CA GLN A 154 12.06 -23.01 -1.72
C GLN A 154 11.95 -23.54 -3.15
N THR A 155 10.85 -24.22 -3.50
CA THR A 155 10.61 -24.70 -4.88
C THR A 155 10.64 -23.56 -5.90
N HIS A 156 10.09 -22.39 -5.56
CA HIS A 156 10.09 -21.23 -6.44
C HIS A 156 11.49 -20.66 -6.62
N ILE A 157 12.27 -20.58 -5.53
CA ILE A 157 13.69 -20.18 -5.59
C ILE A 157 14.49 -21.17 -6.44
N ASP A 158 14.33 -22.47 -6.23
CA ASP A 158 15.05 -23.51 -6.99
C ASP A 158 14.74 -23.42 -8.50
N ARG A 159 13.49 -23.13 -8.87
CA ARG A 159 13.13 -22.85 -10.27
C ARG A 159 13.81 -21.61 -10.82
N LEU A 160 13.79 -20.51 -10.07
CA LEU A 160 14.46 -19.27 -10.45
C LEU A 160 15.97 -19.47 -10.65
N VAL A 161 16.64 -20.21 -9.76
CA VAL A 161 18.07 -20.52 -9.87
C VAL A 161 18.37 -21.36 -11.12
N ASN A 162 17.51 -22.34 -11.43
CA ASN A 162 17.63 -23.13 -12.66
C ASN A 162 17.41 -22.27 -13.93
N GLU A 163 16.42 -21.39 -13.92
CA GLU A 163 16.10 -20.49 -15.03
C GLU A 163 17.20 -19.44 -15.26
N LEU A 164 17.85 -18.98 -14.18
CA LEU A 164 18.99 -18.06 -14.23
C LEU A 164 20.31 -18.75 -14.63
N GLY A 165 20.34 -20.09 -14.72
CA GLY A 165 21.53 -20.85 -15.12
C GLY A 165 22.64 -20.83 -14.07
N GLU A 166 22.32 -20.50 -12.81
CA GLU A 166 23.30 -20.46 -11.70
C GLU A 166 23.60 -21.86 -11.11
N LEU A 167 22.82 -22.88 -11.50
CA LEU A 167 23.13 -24.29 -11.24
C LEU A 167 23.85 -24.89 -12.45
N LYS A 168 25.18 -25.00 -12.36
CA LYS A 168 26.01 -25.94 -13.13
C LYS A 168 26.30 -27.18 -12.30
#